data_AF-A0A9E2I6M7-F1
#
_entry.id   AF-A0A9E2I6M7-F1
#
_cell.length_a   1.000
_cell.length_b   1.000
_cell.length_c   1.000
_cell.angle_alpha   90.00
_cell.angle_beta   90.00
_cell.angle_gamma   90.00
#
_symmetry.space_group_name_H-M   'P 1'
#
loop_
_entity.id
_entity.type
_entity.pdbx_description
1 polymer ?
#
loop_
_entity_poly.entity_id
_entity_poly.type
_entity_poly.pdbx_seq_one_letter_code
_entity_poly.pdbx_strand_id
1 'polypeptide(L)' 'MSITADSFPCETFEGQVQYIADHAEFTPRNVQTAEGRKSTIYAVKIVVPNTDQAIMPGMPVDIEF' A
#
# COMPACT_ATOMS: atom_id res chain seq x y z
N MET A 1 3.03 2.70 -12.15
CA MET A 1 2.97 2.30 -10.75
C MET A 1 3.46 0.87 -10.65
N SER A 2 4.66 0.71 -10.10
CA SER A 2 5.28 -0.59 -9.88
C SER A 2 4.96 -1.06 -8.45
N ILE A 3 4.62 -2.33 -8.33
CA ILE A 3 4.38 -2.99 -7.06
C ILE A 3 5.40 -4.09 -6.93
N THR A 4 6.11 -4.11 -5.81
CA THR A 4 7.11 -5.13 -5.51
C THR A 4 6.69 -5.83 -4.24
N ALA A 5 6.60 -7.16 -4.27
CA ALA A 5 6.35 -7.93 -3.06
C ALA A 5 7.68 -8.19 -2.35
N ASP A 6 7.70 -8.08 -1.02
CA ASP A 6 8.91 -8.38 -0.23
C ASP A 6 9.40 -9.82 -0.45
N SER A 7 8.46 -10.75 -0.72
CA SER A 7 8.77 -12.14 -1.07
C SER A 7 9.35 -12.34 -2.48
N PHE A 8 9.20 -11.37 -3.38
CA PHE A 8 9.67 -11.43 -4.77
C PHE A 8 10.32 -10.09 -5.19
N PRO A 9 11.52 -9.77 -4.68
CA PRO A 9 12.16 -8.48 -4.92
C PRO A 9 12.57 -8.24 -6.39
N CYS A 10 12.65 -9.31 -7.19
CA CYS A 10 12.96 -9.21 -8.62
C CYS A 10 11.71 -9.17 -9.51
N GLU A 11 10.52 -9.31 -8.94
CA GLU A 11 9.27 -9.34 -9.68
C GLU A 11 8.50 -8.06 -9.42
N THR A 12 8.17 -7.36 -10.51
CA THR A 12 7.42 -6.11 -10.45
C THR A 12 6.06 -6.31 -11.11
N PHE A 13 5.02 -5.88 -10.42
CA PHE A 13 3.64 -5.97 -10.89
C PHE A 13 3.13 -4.58 -11.23
N GLU A 14 2.44 -4.45 -12.35
CA GLU A 14 1.76 -3.20 -12.70
C GLU A 14 0.41 -3.13 -12.00
N GLY A 15 0.25 -2.19 -11.07
CA GLY A 15 -1.04 -1.94 -10.44
C GLY A 15 -1.75 -0.72 -11.02
N GLN A 16 -3.08 -0.72 -10.93
CA GLN A 16 -3.89 0.45 -11.21
C GLN A 16 -4.65 0.88 -9.96
N VAL A 17 -4.59 2.17 -9.63
CA VAL A 17 -5.41 2.75 -8.55
C VAL A 17 -6.87 2.70 -8.96
N GLN A 18 -7.68 1.96 -8.20
CA GLN A 18 -9.12 1.84 -8.44
C GLN A 18 -9.93 2.78 -7.56
N TYR A 19 -9.43 3.08 -6.36
CA TYR A 19 -10.12 3.97 -5.43
C TYR A 19 -9.12 4.64 -4.50
N ILE A 20 -9.35 5.93 -4.24
CA ILE A 20 -8.66 6.69 -3.20
C ILE A 20 -9.75 7.17 -2.26
N ALA A 21 -9.63 6.88 -0.96
CA ALA A 21 -10.55 7.40 0.02
C ALA A 21 -10.51 8.93 0.03
N ASP A 22 -11.68 9.55 0.00
CA ASP A 22 -11.87 11.00 0.09
C ASP A 22 -11.64 11.51 1.53
N HIS A 23 -11.81 10.63 2.52
CA HIS A 23 -11.53 10.90 3.91
C HIS A 23 -10.25 10.21 4.38
N ALA A 24 -9.46 10.95 5.14
CA ALA A 24 -8.30 10.40 5.79
C ALA A 24 -8.66 9.68 7.08
N GLU A 25 -8.06 8.52 7.27
CA GLU A 25 -8.08 7.83 8.54
C GLU A 25 -6.84 8.23 9.35
N PHE A 26 -7.09 8.67 10.58
CA PHE A 26 -6.01 8.85 11.54
C PHE A 26 -5.53 7.47 11.97
N THR A 27 -4.26 7.15 11.75
CA THR A 27 -3.68 5.98 12.43
C THR A 27 -3.52 6.28 13.91
N PRO A 28 -4.17 5.52 14.81
CA PRO A 28 -3.85 5.60 16.22
C PRO A 28 -2.55 4.82 16.43
N ARG A 29 -1.39 5.45 16.20
CA ARG A 29 -0.15 4.99 16.85
C ARG A 29 0.08 5.85 18.08
N ASN A 30 0.48 5.21 19.17
CA ASN A 30 0.83 5.85 20.42
C ASN A 30 2.11 6.70 20.19
N VAL A 31 1.93 7.93 19.70
CA VAL A 31 3.04 8.83 19.32
C VAL A 31 3.54 9.59 20.55
N GLN A 32 4.72 9.20 21.06
CA GLN A 32 5.44 9.93 22.11
C GLN A 32 6.10 11.22 21.58
N THR A 33 6.13 11.43 20.26
CA THR A 33 6.73 12.60 19.60
C THR A 33 5.66 13.49 18.95
N ALA A 34 5.86 14.81 19.03
CA ALA A 34 4.88 15.80 18.55
C ALA A 34 4.62 15.74 17.03
N GLU A 35 5.61 15.30 16.25
CA GLU A 35 5.54 15.26 14.79
C GLU A 35 4.58 14.18 14.25
N GLY A 36 4.46 13.02 14.90
CA GLY A 36 3.66 11.93 14.36
C GLY A 36 2.15 12.02 14.65
N ARG A 37 1.67 13.11 15.28
CA ARG A 37 0.23 13.34 15.55
C ARG A 37 -0.58 13.82 14.34
N LYS A 38 0.06 14.14 13.21
CA LYS A 38 -0.61 14.70 12.02
C LYS A 38 -0.42 13.87 10.75
N SER A 39 -0.05 12.60 10.87
CA SER A 39 -0.02 11.72 9.71
C SER A 39 -1.45 11.35 9.32
N THR A 40 -1.89 12.01 8.25
CA THR A 40 -3.19 11.83 7.62
C THR A 40 -2.99 10.73 6.59
N ILE A 41 -3.56 9.54 6.80
CA ILE A 41 -3.39 8.42 5.88
C ILE A 41 -4.68 8.24 5.09
N TYR A 42 -4.56 8.11 3.78
CA TYR A 42 -5.70 7.83 2.91
C TYR A 42 -5.64 6.37 2.49
N ALA A 43 -6.74 5.65 2.69
CA ALA A 43 -6.85 4.30 2.16
C ALA A 43 -6.87 4.36 0.62
N VAL A 44 -5.96 3.63 -0.01
CA VAL A 44 -5.92 3.48 -1.47
C VAL A 44 -6.20 2.02 -1.80
N LYS A 45 -7.18 1.77 -2.67
CA LYS A 45 -7.39 0.44 -3.25
C LYS A 45 -6.74 0.40 -4.62
N ILE A 46 -5.89 -0.60 -4.79
CA ILE A 46 -5.15 -0.86 -6.00
C ILE A 46 -5.59 -2.23 -6.52
N VAL A 47 -5.89 -2.29 -7.81
CA VAL A 47 -6.11 -3.55 -8.50
C VAL A 47 -4.80 -3.94 -9.17
N VAL A 48 -4.35 -5.15 -8.88
CA VAL A 48 -3.16 -5.75 -9.46
C VAL A 48 -3.60 -6.97 -10.27
N PRO A 49 -3.26 -7.04 -11.58
CA PRO A 49 -3.47 -8.23 -12.37
C PRO A 49 -2.53 -9.33 -11.86
N ASN A 50 -3.07 -10.27 -11.09
CA ASN A 50 -2.34 -11.39 -10.51
C ASN A 50 -2.43 -12.62 -11.43
N THR A 51 -1.98 -12.49 -12.68
CA THR A 51 -2.13 -13.53 -13.71
C THR A 51 -1.42 -14.83 -13.33
N ASP A 52 -0.24 -14.71 -12.71
CA ASP A 52 0.61 -15.83 -12.30
C ASP A 52 0.30 -16.36 -10.88
N GLN A 53 -0.73 -15.80 -10.22
CA GLN A 53 -1.09 -16.11 -8.82
C GLN A 53 0.07 -15.94 -7.82
N ALA A 54 1.09 -15.17 -8.17
CA ALA A 54 2.28 -14.96 -7.36
C ALA A 54 1.98 -14.16 -6.08
N ILE A 55 1.02 -13.24 -6.12
CA ILE A 55 0.62 -12.44 -4.95
C ILE A 55 -0.50 -13.14 -4.17
N MET A 56 -0.26 -13.39 -2.90
CA MET A 56 -1.19 -13.98 -1.94
C MET A 56 -1.69 -12.92 -0.95
N PRO A 57 -2.94 -13.03 -0.47
CA PRO A 57 -3.47 -12.12 0.53
C PRO A 57 -2.65 -12.19 1.83
N GLY A 58 -2.30 -11.02 2.37
CA GLY A 58 -1.48 -10.89 3.57
C GLY A 58 0.01 -10.69 3.31
N MET A 59 0.48 -10.75 2.07
CA MET A 59 1.86 -10.40 1.75
C MET A 59 2.08 -8.89 1.79
N PRO A 60 3.12 -8.40 2.49
CA PRO A 60 3.52 -7.01 2.42
C PRO A 60 4.08 -6.70 1.02
N VAL A 61 3.62 -5.59 0.45
CA VAL A 61 4.05 -5.09 -0.85
C VAL A 61 4.42 -3.62 -0.72
N ASP A 62 5.43 -3.22 -1.48
CA ASP A 62 5.84 -1.84 -1.66
C ASP A 62 5.33 -1.33 -3.00
N ILE A 63 4.94 -0.07 -3.02
CA ILE A 63 4.33 0.58 -4.19
C ILE A 63 5.14 1.83 -4.50
N GLU A 64 5.64 1.93 -5.74
CA GLU A 64 6.31 3.12 -6.28
C GLU A 64 5.45 3.76 -7.38
N PHE A 65 5.30 5.09 -7.29
CA PHE A 65 4.48 5.90 -8.21
C PHE A 65 5.33 6.57 -9.29
#